data_AF-M5T358-F1
#
_entry.id   AF-M5T358-F1
#
_cell.length_a   1.000
_cell.length_b   1.000
_cell.length_c   1.000
_cell.angle_alpha   90.00
_cell.angle_beta   90.00
_cell.angle_gamma   90.00
#
_symmetry.space_group_name_H-M   'P 1'
#
loop_
_entity.id
_entity.type
_entity.pdbx_description
1 polymer ?
#
loop_
_entity_poly.entity_id
_entity_poly.type
_entity_poly.pdbx_seq_one_letter_code
_entity_poly.pdbx_strand_id
1 'polypeptide(L)'
;MFLLSHHEIAAEDSPKRIHHYSQSPTPLPPNQIDGRHRFFASDDLACGVGPVECGRLPTSPYPSPRHASRLSHLTRIVSMADPISLPRLAMALVPVVGLLFWLFYEGHPIVTSLQGLARMLIQLSLVGYVLVFLFESDRAWVSLATLSVMMLAASAIAIRTSETRPWRRYLQVLTSIILGGGFTLAVITVGVLNVDPWYNPRVLIPLAGMTFSNCMNALSLAIERLDGSKETNGDPEHAVRVALIPITNSLYAVGVVSIPGMMTGQVLAGVSPLIAARYQIMIMCLIFSSAGLSLLIFMRLQRHTAKPAEQATA
;
A
#
# COMPACT_ATOMS: atom_id res chain seq x y z
N MET A 1 45.41 23.00 -12.60
CA MET A 1 46.34 22.46 -11.58
C MET A 1 45.70 21.17 -11.07
N PHE A 2 45.89 20.08 -11.85
CA PHE A 2 46.73 18.90 -11.52
C PHE A 2 46.06 18.03 -10.44
N LEU A 3 45.69 16.75 -10.58
CA LEU A 3 45.83 15.61 -11.53
C LEU A 3 44.71 14.60 -11.13
N LEU A 4 43.92 13.94 -11.98
CA LEU A 4 44.20 12.86 -12.96
C LEU A 4 44.99 11.63 -12.46
N SER A 5 44.30 10.49 -12.36
CA SER A 5 44.78 9.13 -12.70
C SER A 5 43.55 8.20 -12.59
N HIS A 6 42.81 7.93 -13.68
CA HIS A 6 43.03 6.87 -14.67
C HIS A 6 43.59 5.56 -14.10
N HIS A 7 42.74 4.53 -14.04
CA HIS A 7 43.08 3.26 -14.70
C HIS A 7 41.83 2.56 -15.23
N GLU A 8 41.95 2.14 -16.48
CA GLU A 8 40.98 1.53 -17.36
C GLU A 8 41.23 0.01 -17.47
N ILE A 9 40.19 -0.73 -17.84
CA ILE A 9 40.14 -1.97 -18.66
C ILE A 9 40.69 -3.28 -18.06
N ALA A 10 39.83 -4.30 -17.96
CA ALA A 10 39.87 -5.49 -18.83
C ALA A 10 38.74 -6.48 -18.54
N ALA A 11 38.02 -6.84 -19.60
CA ALA A 11 37.11 -7.97 -19.69
C ALA A 11 37.91 -9.23 -20.10
N GLU A 12 37.55 -10.40 -19.58
CA GLU A 12 37.85 -11.66 -20.25
C GLU A 12 36.82 -12.76 -19.92
N ASP A 13 36.67 -13.63 -20.91
CA ASP A 13 35.59 -14.53 -21.27
C ASP A 13 35.66 -15.91 -20.55
N SER A 14 34.55 -16.65 -20.56
CA SER A 14 34.40 -18.03 -20.03
C SER A 14 35.06 -19.08 -20.97
N PRO A 15 34.84 -20.43 -20.90
CA PRO A 15 34.36 -21.38 -19.86
C PRO A 15 35.25 -22.67 -19.72
N LYS A 16 35.02 -23.54 -18.72
CA LYS A 16 34.91 -25.04 -18.83
C LYS A 16 35.13 -25.87 -17.54
N ARG A 17 34.12 -26.71 -17.25
CA ARG A 17 34.16 -28.19 -17.04
C ARG A 17 34.50 -28.81 -15.65
N ILE A 18 33.43 -29.31 -15.00
CA ILE A 18 33.16 -30.64 -14.39
C ILE A 18 34.29 -31.36 -13.61
N HIS A 19 34.03 -31.63 -12.32
CA HIS A 19 34.49 -32.86 -11.65
C HIS A 19 33.37 -33.51 -10.82
N HIS A 20 33.21 -34.81 -11.04
CA HIS A 20 32.35 -35.76 -10.33
C HIS A 20 32.80 -35.95 -8.86
N TYR A 21 31.83 -36.13 -7.96
CA TYR A 21 31.98 -37.11 -6.88
C TYR A 21 30.61 -37.75 -6.57
N SER A 22 30.54 -39.06 -6.80
CA SER A 22 29.50 -39.97 -6.36
C SER A 22 30.12 -40.83 -5.28
N GLN A 23 29.45 -40.99 -4.13
CA GLN A 23 29.31 -42.27 -3.41
C GLN A 23 28.33 -42.15 -2.23
N SER A 24 27.39 -43.09 -2.18
CA SER A 24 26.37 -43.35 -1.15
C SER A 24 26.66 -44.72 -0.48
N PRO A 25 25.74 -45.32 0.33
CA PRO A 25 25.67 -45.31 1.79
C PRO A 25 25.95 -46.69 2.45
N THR A 26 26.09 -46.76 3.78
CA THR A 26 26.22 -48.03 4.54
C THR A 26 25.70 -47.92 5.99
N PRO A 27 25.37 -49.04 6.70
CA PRO A 27 24.03 -49.29 7.25
C PRO A 27 23.93 -49.52 8.80
N LEU A 28 22.67 -49.61 9.29
CA LEU A 28 22.18 -50.17 10.58
C LEU A 28 22.47 -51.70 10.69
N PRO A 29 22.33 -52.47 11.82
CA PRO A 29 21.16 -52.57 12.76
C PRO A 29 21.50 -53.21 14.16
N PRO A 30 20.70 -54.05 14.90
CA PRO A 30 19.25 -54.39 14.93
C PRO A 30 18.57 -54.49 16.35
N ASN A 31 17.28 -54.90 16.34
CA ASN A 31 16.44 -55.60 17.36
C ASN A 31 15.49 -54.75 18.25
N GLN A 32 14.18 -55.02 18.43
CA GLN A 32 13.30 -56.18 18.14
C GLN A 32 11.82 -55.72 17.95
N ILE A 33 11.12 -56.18 16.89
CA ILE A 33 10.00 -57.18 16.84
C ILE A 33 8.61 -56.58 17.22
N ASP A 34 7.47 -56.85 16.58
CA ASP A 34 6.97 -57.50 15.34
C ASP A 34 5.42 -57.38 15.43
N GLY A 35 4.69 -57.52 14.32
CA GLY A 35 3.21 -57.64 14.36
C GLY A 35 2.41 -57.39 13.07
N ARG A 36 2.96 -57.72 11.90
CA ARG A 36 2.31 -58.08 10.60
C ARG A 36 0.91 -57.56 10.20
N HIS A 37 0.94 -56.76 9.13
CA HIS A 37 0.35 -56.93 7.77
C HIS A 37 -0.68 -58.03 7.42
N ARG A 38 -1.49 -57.64 6.39
CA ARG A 38 -2.12 -58.38 5.25
C ARG A 38 -3.65 -58.41 5.34
N PHE A 39 -4.49 -58.29 4.30
CA PHE A 39 -4.44 -58.10 2.83
C PHE A 39 -5.93 -58.09 2.36
N PHE A 40 -6.22 -57.62 1.14
CA PHE A 40 -7.45 -57.91 0.33
C PHE A 40 -8.80 -57.42 0.92
N ALA A 41 -9.84 -57.05 0.16
CA ALA A 41 -10.14 -57.01 -1.26
C ALA A 41 -11.33 -56.03 -1.46
N SER A 42 -11.54 -55.64 -2.71
CA SER A 42 -12.73 -54.96 -3.22
C SER A 42 -13.99 -55.85 -3.23
N ASP A 43 -15.12 -55.15 -3.30
CA ASP A 43 -16.41 -55.50 -3.92
C ASP A 43 -17.48 -56.33 -3.16
N ASP A 44 -18.71 -55.79 -3.32
CA ASP A 44 -20.04 -56.38 -3.23
C ASP A 44 -20.61 -56.82 -1.86
N LEU A 45 -21.72 -56.20 -1.42
CA LEU A 45 -23.09 -56.75 -1.66
C LEU A 45 -24.15 -55.96 -0.87
N ALA A 46 -25.29 -55.75 -1.51
CA ALA A 46 -26.48 -55.09 -0.99
C ALA A 46 -27.36 -55.96 -0.07
N CYS A 47 -28.36 -55.29 0.54
CA CYS A 47 -29.65 -55.75 1.10
C CYS A 47 -29.76 -56.06 2.61
N GLY A 48 -30.71 -55.37 3.25
CA GLY A 48 -31.29 -55.75 4.54
C GLY A 48 -32.20 -54.67 5.17
N VAL A 49 -33.51 -54.81 4.97
CA VAL A 49 -34.60 -53.91 5.43
C VAL A 49 -34.98 -54.18 6.90
N GLY A 50 -35.27 -53.14 7.69
CA GLY A 50 -36.27 -53.20 8.79
C GLY A 50 -35.84 -52.75 10.20
N PRO A 51 -36.77 -52.28 11.06
CA PRO A 51 -36.59 -51.04 11.85
C PRO A 51 -36.65 -51.22 13.37
N VAL A 52 -35.93 -50.41 14.17
CA VAL A 52 -36.27 -50.13 15.58
C VAL A 52 -35.72 -48.76 16.01
N GLU A 53 -36.60 -47.81 16.33
CA GLU A 53 -36.30 -46.66 17.19
C GLU A 53 -36.21 -47.12 18.65
N CYS A 54 -35.13 -46.75 19.35
CA CYS A 54 -35.13 -46.60 20.81
C CYS A 54 -34.24 -45.42 21.18
N GLY A 55 -34.87 -44.38 21.71
CA GLY A 55 -34.21 -43.15 22.10
C GLY A 55 -33.51 -43.17 23.45
N ARG A 56 -32.73 -42.10 23.64
CA ARG A 56 -32.36 -41.39 24.87
C ARG A 56 -31.01 -41.77 25.51
N LEU A 57 -30.01 -40.89 25.33
CA LEU A 57 -29.45 -39.98 26.36
C LEU A 57 -28.39 -39.05 25.73
N PRO A 58 -28.51 -37.70 25.84
CA PRO A 58 -27.45 -36.79 25.44
C PRO A 58 -26.44 -36.66 26.59
N THR A 59 -25.29 -37.31 26.49
CA THR A 59 -24.21 -37.12 27.47
C THR A 59 -23.33 -35.93 27.09
N SER A 60 -23.46 -34.88 27.91
CA SER A 60 -22.48 -33.83 28.20
C SER A 60 -22.38 -32.61 27.26
N PRO A 61 -22.69 -31.38 27.75
CA PRO A 61 -22.45 -30.12 27.06
C PRO A 61 -21.09 -29.49 27.44
N TYR A 62 -20.03 -30.29 27.68
CA TYR A 62 -18.70 -29.74 27.92
C TYR A 62 -17.90 -29.65 26.60
N PRO A 63 -17.52 -28.44 26.15
CA PRO A 63 -16.64 -28.32 25.00
C PRO A 63 -15.27 -28.90 25.33
N SER A 64 -14.72 -29.70 24.40
CA SER A 64 -13.37 -30.27 24.51
C SER A 64 -12.31 -29.19 24.86
N PRO A 65 -11.29 -29.50 25.69
CA PRO A 65 -10.29 -28.52 26.15
C PRO A 65 -9.47 -27.85 25.04
N ARG A 66 -9.44 -28.41 23.82
CA ARG A 66 -8.81 -27.77 22.64
C ARG A 66 -9.62 -26.61 22.05
N HIS A 67 -10.94 -26.59 22.25
CA HIS A 67 -11.81 -25.52 21.74
C HIS A 67 -11.90 -24.33 22.73
N ALA A 68 -11.86 -24.60 24.04
CA ALA A 68 -11.87 -23.56 25.07
C ALA A 68 -10.60 -22.70 25.05
N SER A 69 -9.42 -23.30 24.82
CA SER A 69 -8.17 -22.55 24.70
C SER A 69 -8.17 -21.65 23.46
N ARG A 70 -8.66 -22.14 22.31
CA ARG A 70 -8.78 -21.38 21.07
C ARG A 70 -9.79 -20.23 21.19
N LEU A 71 -10.94 -20.44 21.85
CA LEU A 71 -11.89 -19.35 22.14
C LEU A 71 -11.29 -18.30 23.06
N SER A 72 -10.55 -18.69 24.12
CA SER A 72 -9.92 -17.76 25.07
C SER A 72 -8.78 -16.93 24.47
N HIS A 73 -8.11 -17.46 23.44
CA HIS A 73 -7.11 -16.73 22.67
C HIS A 73 -7.76 -15.76 21.68
N LEU A 74 -8.86 -16.17 21.04
CA LEU A 74 -9.60 -15.30 20.12
C LEU A 74 -10.28 -14.13 20.84
N THR A 75 -10.87 -14.33 22.03
CA THR A 75 -11.39 -13.22 22.85
C THR A 75 -10.30 -12.30 23.37
N ARG A 76 -9.09 -12.83 23.69
CA ARG A 76 -7.96 -11.97 24.09
C ARG A 76 -7.43 -11.07 22.97
N ILE A 77 -7.45 -11.54 21.72
CA ILE A 77 -7.03 -10.73 20.56
C ILE A 77 -8.05 -9.64 20.27
N VAL A 78 -9.35 -9.96 20.31
CA VAL A 78 -10.43 -8.96 20.10
C VAL A 78 -10.49 -7.94 21.24
N SER A 79 -10.12 -8.32 22.47
CA SER A 79 -10.07 -7.43 23.64
C SER A 79 -8.94 -6.38 23.61
N MET A 80 -8.05 -6.39 22.60
CA MET A 80 -7.08 -5.29 22.41
C MET A 80 -7.71 -4.03 21.79
N ALA A 81 -8.99 -4.07 21.42
CA ALA A 81 -9.72 -2.94 20.86
C ALA A 81 -10.38 -2.03 21.92
N ASP A 82 -9.77 -1.89 23.10
CA ASP A 82 -10.16 -0.81 24.01
C ASP A 82 -9.83 0.53 23.33
N PRO A 83 -10.78 1.50 23.29
CA PRO A 83 -10.52 2.78 22.67
C PRO A 83 -9.33 3.45 23.34
N ILE A 84 -8.32 3.82 22.54
CA ILE A 84 -7.11 4.47 23.04
C ILE A 84 -7.53 5.78 23.70
N SER A 85 -7.45 5.83 25.04
CA SER A 85 -7.76 7.03 25.80
C SER A 85 -6.87 8.20 25.35
N LEU A 86 -7.41 9.42 25.28
CA LEU A 86 -6.67 10.62 24.88
C LEU A 86 -5.33 10.82 25.60
N PRO A 87 -5.18 10.52 26.92
CA PRO A 87 -3.88 10.63 27.60
C PRO A 87 -2.84 9.64 27.07
N ARG A 88 -3.25 8.42 26.69
CA ARG A 88 -2.34 7.43 26.10
C ARG A 88 -1.91 7.84 24.69
N LEU A 89 -2.82 8.43 23.92
CA LEU A 89 -2.49 8.99 22.60
C LEU A 89 -1.50 10.17 22.73
N ALA A 90 -1.62 11.00 23.76
CA ALA A 90 -0.69 12.11 24.00
C ALA A 90 0.75 11.63 24.24
N MET A 91 0.96 10.41 24.77
CA MET A 91 2.30 9.83 24.90
C MET A 91 2.99 9.64 23.54
N ALA A 92 2.24 9.43 22.46
CA ALA A 92 2.81 9.33 21.10
C ALA A 92 3.41 10.67 20.60
N LEU A 93 3.04 11.81 21.22
CA LEU A 93 3.59 13.12 20.88
C LEU A 93 4.95 13.39 21.54
N VAL A 94 5.34 12.63 22.57
CA VAL A 94 6.62 12.81 23.28
C VAL A 94 7.84 12.79 22.34
N PRO A 95 8.04 11.77 21.47
CA PRO A 95 9.16 11.79 20.52
C PRO A 95 9.08 12.94 19.52
N VAL A 96 7.88 13.38 19.14
CA VAL A 96 7.68 14.54 18.25
C VAL A 96 8.14 15.83 18.93
N VAL A 97 7.80 16.02 20.21
CA VAL A 97 8.28 17.16 21.01
C VAL A 97 9.80 17.13 21.15
N GLY A 98 10.40 15.97 21.39
CA GLY A 98 11.86 15.81 21.42
C GLY A 98 12.53 16.22 20.11
N LEU A 99 11.98 15.81 18.96
CA LEU A 99 12.47 16.22 17.64
C LEU A 99 12.32 17.74 17.42
N LEU A 100 11.17 18.31 17.78
CA LEU A 100 10.94 19.75 17.66
C LEU A 100 11.91 20.56 18.53
N PHE A 101 12.21 20.09 19.73
CA PHE A 101 13.22 20.69 20.59
C PHE A 101 14.63 20.60 19.98
N TRP A 102 14.99 19.44 19.42
CA TRP A 102 16.26 19.28 18.71
C TRP A 102 16.39 20.23 17.51
N LEU A 103 15.33 20.34 16.69
CA LEU A 103 15.30 21.27 15.55
C LEU A 103 15.39 22.74 15.97
N PHE A 104 14.78 23.09 17.11
CA PHE A 104 14.88 24.43 17.68
C PHE A 104 16.31 24.73 18.13
N TYR A 105 16.99 23.77 18.75
CA TYR A 105 18.37 23.91 19.19
C TYR A 105 19.34 24.10 18.00
N GLU A 106 19.14 23.36 16.91
CA GLU A 106 19.91 23.48 15.66
C GLU A 106 19.53 24.71 14.81
N GLY A 107 18.57 25.54 15.25
CA GLY A 107 18.16 26.75 14.54
C GLY A 107 17.34 26.54 13.26
N HIS A 108 16.82 25.33 13.03
CA HIS A 108 15.95 25.04 11.89
C HIS A 108 14.58 25.71 12.05
N PRO A 109 13.90 26.09 10.94
CA PRO A 109 12.61 26.78 11.00
C PRO A 109 11.49 25.86 11.50
N ILE A 110 11.25 25.88 12.82
CA ILE A 110 10.25 25.02 13.49
C ILE A 110 8.80 25.28 13.03
N VAL A 111 8.52 26.50 12.55
CA VAL A 111 7.18 26.95 12.20
C VAL A 111 6.56 26.08 11.10
N THR A 112 7.36 25.62 10.11
CA THR A 112 6.86 24.78 9.01
C THR A 112 6.44 23.39 9.51
N SER A 113 7.25 22.78 10.38
CA SER A 113 6.95 21.50 11.03
C SER A 113 5.73 21.60 11.94
N LEU A 114 5.62 22.69 12.72
CA LEU A 114 4.50 22.93 13.62
C LEU A 114 3.18 23.12 12.86
N GLN A 115 3.21 23.88 11.76
CA GLN A 115 2.06 24.04 10.85
C GLN A 115 1.63 22.71 10.25
N GLY A 116 2.59 21.87 9.84
CA GLY A 116 2.31 20.52 9.33
C GLY A 116 1.64 19.63 10.38
N LEU A 117 2.17 19.60 11.61
CA LEU A 117 1.63 18.83 12.72
C LEU A 117 0.22 19.28 13.10
N ALA A 118 0.01 20.58 13.26
CA ALA A 118 -1.29 21.14 13.60
C ALA A 118 -2.33 20.83 12.52
N ARG A 119 -1.98 21.01 11.24
CA ARG A 119 -2.85 20.67 10.11
C ARG A 119 -3.20 19.19 10.09
N MET A 120 -2.23 18.30 10.31
CA MET A 120 -2.45 16.85 10.35
C MET A 120 -3.44 16.47 11.47
N LEU A 121 -3.22 16.96 12.69
CA LEU A 121 -4.10 16.65 13.83
C LEU A 121 -5.54 17.12 13.57
N ILE A 122 -5.69 18.39 13.17
CA ILE A 122 -7.01 18.97 12.89
C ILE A 122 -7.70 18.20 11.75
N GLN A 123 -6.99 17.97 10.64
CA GLN A 123 -7.56 17.31 9.48
C GLN A 123 -7.96 15.86 9.78
N LEU A 124 -7.14 15.11 10.52
CA LEU A 124 -7.44 13.71 10.80
C LEU A 124 -8.63 13.56 11.77
N SER A 125 -8.73 14.43 12.78
CA SER A 125 -9.90 14.49 13.65
C SER A 125 -11.16 14.85 12.86
N LEU A 126 -11.10 15.87 12.00
CA LEU A 126 -12.23 16.27 11.16
C LEU A 126 -12.66 15.16 10.18
N VAL A 127 -11.71 14.51 9.52
CA VAL A 127 -11.99 13.40 8.59
C VAL A 127 -12.67 12.25 9.32
N GLY A 128 -12.29 11.94 10.57
CA GLY A 128 -12.98 10.93 11.38
C GLY A 128 -14.48 11.22 11.54
N TYR A 129 -14.85 12.47 11.86
CA TYR A 129 -16.25 12.88 11.95
C TYR A 129 -16.96 12.86 10.59
N VAL A 130 -16.30 13.35 9.54
CA VAL A 130 -16.85 13.39 8.18
C VAL A 130 -17.10 11.98 7.63
N LEU A 131 -16.25 11.01 7.97
CA LEU A 131 -16.41 9.61 7.55
C LEU A 131 -17.67 8.95 8.12
N VAL A 132 -18.09 9.30 9.34
CA VAL A 132 -19.35 8.79 9.91
C VAL A 132 -20.53 9.22 9.04
N PHE A 133 -20.60 10.51 8.70
CA PHE A 133 -21.62 11.06 7.80
C PHE A 133 -21.56 10.44 6.40
N LEU A 134 -20.35 10.24 5.85
CA LEU A 134 -20.16 9.63 4.54
C LEU A 134 -20.65 8.19 4.49
N PHE A 135 -20.40 7.40 5.54
CA PHE A 135 -20.74 5.98 5.55
C PHE A 135 -22.23 5.69 5.75
N GLU A 136 -23.00 6.66 6.20
CA GLU A 136 -24.47 6.62 6.28
C GLU A 136 -25.14 7.10 4.99
N SER A 137 -24.39 7.73 4.08
CA SER A 137 -24.93 8.28 2.83
C SER A 137 -24.89 7.26 1.68
N ASP A 138 -26.06 6.88 1.19
CA ASP A 138 -26.22 6.04 -0.01
C ASP A 138 -26.22 6.82 -1.34
N ARG A 139 -25.80 8.09 -1.34
CA ARG A 139 -25.86 8.96 -2.52
C ARG A 139 -24.50 9.08 -3.21
N ALA A 140 -24.45 8.70 -4.50
CA ALA A 140 -23.24 8.77 -5.33
C ALA A 140 -22.58 10.15 -5.36
N TRP A 141 -23.38 11.23 -5.34
CA TRP A 141 -22.85 12.59 -5.40
C TRP A 141 -22.01 12.95 -4.16
N VAL A 142 -22.28 12.37 -2.99
CA VAL A 142 -21.53 12.65 -1.75
C VAL A 142 -20.12 12.05 -1.86
N SER A 143 -20.02 10.81 -2.33
CA SER A 143 -18.73 10.18 -2.63
C SER A 143 -17.97 10.97 -3.70
N LEU A 144 -18.64 11.36 -4.79
CA LEU A 144 -18.01 12.09 -5.89
C LEU A 144 -17.54 13.51 -5.50
N ALA A 145 -18.32 14.21 -4.67
CA ALA A 145 -17.95 15.50 -4.10
C ALA A 145 -16.72 15.36 -3.20
N THR A 146 -16.69 14.31 -2.36
CA THR A 146 -15.52 14.01 -1.52
C THR A 146 -14.28 13.73 -2.35
N LEU A 147 -14.39 12.91 -3.39
CA LEU A 147 -13.29 12.64 -4.33
C LEU A 147 -12.79 13.93 -5.00
N SER A 148 -13.72 14.80 -5.40
CA SER A 148 -13.38 16.08 -6.02
C SER A 148 -12.61 16.99 -5.07
N VAL A 149 -13.06 17.11 -3.81
CA VAL A 149 -12.33 17.86 -2.77
C VAL A 149 -10.93 17.27 -2.55
N MET A 150 -10.81 15.94 -2.48
CA MET A 150 -9.51 15.28 -2.31
C MET A 150 -8.57 15.53 -3.49
N MET A 151 -9.07 15.49 -4.73
CA MET A 151 -8.28 15.79 -5.93
C MET A 151 -7.81 17.25 -5.96
N LEU A 152 -8.71 18.19 -5.68
CA LEU A 152 -8.38 19.62 -5.64
C LEU A 152 -7.33 19.94 -4.57
N ALA A 153 -7.47 19.33 -3.39
CA ALA A 153 -6.51 19.45 -2.30
C ALA A 153 -5.16 18.81 -2.65
N ALA A 154 -5.17 17.61 -3.24
CA ALA A 154 -3.96 16.93 -3.70
C ALA A 154 -3.20 17.78 -4.73
N SER A 155 -3.88 18.36 -5.72
CA SER A 155 -3.23 19.25 -6.70
C SER A 155 -2.68 20.52 -6.06
N ALA A 156 -3.37 21.09 -5.07
CA ALA A 156 -2.94 22.30 -4.38
C ALA A 156 -1.70 22.05 -3.50
N ILE A 157 -1.60 20.87 -2.88
CA ILE A 157 -0.42 20.46 -2.14
C ILE A 157 0.73 20.17 -3.10
N ALA A 158 0.46 19.50 -4.23
CA ALA A 158 1.50 19.15 -5.19
C ALA A 158 2.22 20.36 -5.79
N ILE A 159 1.49 21.46 -6.06
CA ILE A 159 2.10 22.68 -6.61
C ILE A 159 2.85 23.50 -5.56
N ARG A 160 2.79 23.13 -4.27
CA ARG A 160 3.47 23.88 -3.20
C ARG A 160 4.99 23.91 -3.39
N THR A 161 5.56 22.85 -3.98
CA THR A 161 6.99 22.70 -4.28
C THR A 161 7.44 23.47 -5.53
N SER A 162 6.51 24.02 -6.31
CA SER A 162 6.84 24.76 -7.51
C SER A 162 7.35 26.18 -7.20
N GLU A 163 8.42 26.60 -7.88
CA GLU A 163 8.98 27.97 -7.73
C GLU A 163 8.00 29.04 -8.23
N THR A 164 7.29 28.74 -9.32
CA THR A 164 6.21 29.58 -9.84
C THR A 164 4.88 28.85 -9.66
N ARG A 165 3.85 29.55 -9.19
CA ARG A 165 2.51 28.98 -8.98
C ARG A 165 1.50 29.46 -10.04
N PRO A 166 1.75 29.28 -11.35
CA PRO A 166 0.79 29.71 -12.34
C PRO A 166 -0.43 28.79 -12.27
N TRP A 167 -1.62 29.40 -12.36
CA TRP A 167 -2.89 28.70 -12.42
C TRP A 167 -2.90 27.58 -13.49
N ARG A 168 -2.20 27.78 -14.61
CA ARG A 168 -2.03 26.77 -15.66
C ARG A 168 -1.37 25.48 -15.17
N ARG A 169 -0.31 25.57 -14.35
CA ARG A 169 0.39 24.40 -13.82
C ARG A 169 -0.48 23.66 -12.80
N TYR A 170 -1.29 24.39 -12.03
CA TYR A 170 -2.31 23.77 -11.17
C TYR A 170 -3.31 22.93 -11.99
N LEU A 171 -3.83 23.49 -13.09
CA LEU A 171 -4.75 22.76 -13.99
C LEU A 171 -4.09 21.55 -14.66
N GLN A 172 -2.81 21.63 -15.01
CA GLN A 172 -2.06 20.48 -15.54
C GLN A 172 -1.97 19.36 -14.50
N VAL A 173 -1.60 19.67 -13.26
CA VAL A 173 -1.56 18.71 -12.15
C VAL A 173 -2.93 18.11 -11.89
N LEU A 174 -3.98 18.94 -11.83
CA LEU A 174 -5.36 18.49 -11.61
C LEU A 174 -5.81 17.53 -12.70
N THR A 175 -5.58 17.88 -13.97
CA THR A 175 -5.94 17.04 -15.12
C THR A 175 -5.18 15.72 -15.09
N SER A 176 -3.90 15.74 -14.70
CA SER A 176 -3.10 14.52 -14.54
C SER A 176 -3.59 13.61 -13.43
N ILE A 177 -3.97 14.14 -12.27
CA ILE A 177 -4.53 13.35 -11.17
C ILE A 177 -5.90 12.76 -11.56
N ILE A 178 -6.74 13.53 -12.26
CA ILE A 178 -8.03 13.05 -12.74
C ILE A 178 -7.85 11.90 -13.74
N LEU A 179 -7.06 12.11 -14.79
CA LEU A 179 -6.89 11.16 -15.88
C LEU A 179 -5.99 9.98 -15.54
N GLY A 180 -5.00 10.14 -14.65
CA GLY A 180 -4.12 9.07 -14.21
C GLY A 180 -4.66 8.37 -12.96
N GLY A 181 -4.78 9.13 -11.87
CA GLY A 181 -5.25 8.62 -10.59
C GLY A 181 -6.73 8.23 -10.60
N GLY A 182 -7.61 9.14 -11.03
CA GLY A 182 -9.06 8.89 -11.09
C GLY A 182 -9.43 7.75 -12.03
N PHE A 183 -8.83 7.70 -13.22
CA PHE A 183 -9.02 6.59 -14.16
C PHE A 183 -8.57 5.24 -13.57
N THR A 184 -7.36 5.17 -13.02
CA THR A 184 -6.85 3.91 -12.43
C THR A 184 -7.72 3.46 -11.27
N LEU A 185 -8.15 4.39 -10.41
CA LEU A 185 -9.08 4.10 -9.32
C LEU A 185 -10.41 3.55 -9.83
N ALA A 186 -10.98 4.12 -10.89
CA ALA A 186 -12.22 3.65 -11.49
C ALA A 186 -12.06 2.23 -12.07
N VAL A 187 -10.96 1.96 -12.79
CA VAL A 187 -10.64 0.64 -13.35
C VAL A 187 -10.54 -0.41 -12.24
N ILE A 188 -9.82 -0.11 -11.14
CA ILE A 188 -9.67 -1.07 -10.03
C ILE A 188 -10.99 -1.26 -9.27
N THR A 189 -11.74 -0.20 -9.01
CA THR A 189 -12.98 -0.28 -8.23
C THR A 189 -14.09 -1.02 -8.97
N VAL A 190 -14.28 -0.72 -10.26
CA VAL A 190 -15.34 -1.33 -11.08
C VAL A 190 -14.89 -2.69 -11.63
N GLY A 191 -13.65 -2.77 -12.12
CA GLY A 191 -13.14 -3.96 -12.81
C GLY A 191 -12.65 -5.06 -11.88
N VAL A 192 -11.81 -4.72 -10.89
CA VAL A 192 -11.17 -5.72 -10.02
C VAL A 192 -12.02 -6.01 -8.78
N LEU A 193 -12.51 -4.96 -8.13
CA LEU A 193 -13.24 -5.10 -6.87
C LEU A 193 -14.73 -5.37 -7.04
N ASN A 194 -15.29 -5.11 -8.23
CA ASN A 194 -16.72 -5.25 -8.53
C ASN A 194 -17.61 -4.69 -7.40
N VAL A 195 -17.34 -3.45 -7.00
CA VAL A 195 -18.02 -2.84 -5.85
C VAL A 195 -19.45 -2.49 -6.25
N ASP A 196 -20.42 -3.04 -5.51
CA ASP A 196 -21.84 -2.72 -5.65
C ASP A 196 -22.35 -1.94 -4.42
N PRO A 197 -22.89 -0.72 -4.59
CA PRO A 197 -22.74 0.18 -5.73
C PRO A 197 -21.29 0.68 -5.87
N TRP A 198 -20.85 1.03 -7.09
CA TRP A 198 -19.47 1.45 -7.38
C TRP A 198 -18.98 2.66 -6.57
N TYR A 199 -19.90 3.43 -5.99
CA TYR A 199 -19.65 4.62 -5.17
C TYR A 199 -19.63 4.34 -3.65
N ASN A 200 -19.55 3.08 -3.22
CA ASN A 200 -19.54 2.72 -1.80
C ASN A 200 -18.40 3.45 -1.06
N PRO A 201 -18.72 4.37 -0.12
CA PRO A 201 -17.73 5.26 0.48
C PRO A 201 -16.71 4.52 1.36
N ARG A 202 -17.06 3.36 1.91
CA ARG A 202 -16.19 2.56 2.79
C ARG A 202 -14.97 2.00 2.06
N VAL A 203 -15.13 1.71 0.77
CA VAL A 203 -14.07 1.17 -0.09
C VAL A 203 -13.44 2.29 -0.92
N LEU A 204 -14.28 3.12 -1.54
CA LEU A 204 -13.83 4.10 -2.52
C LEU A 204 -12.98 5.22 -1.91
N ILE A 205 -13.36 5.75 -0.74
CA ILE A 205 -12.68 6.91 -0.14
C ILE A 205 -11.26 6.55 0.37
N PRO A 206 -11.05 5.44 1.11
CA PRO A 206 -9.70 5.04 1.49
C PRO A 206 -8.79 4.73 0.29
N LEU A 207 -9.31 4.03 -0.73
CA LEU A 207 -8.54 3.74 -1.94
C LEU A 207 -8.17 5.02 -2.71
N ALA A 208 -9.11 5.96 -2.80
CA ALA A 208 -8.87 7.27 -3.38
C ALA A 208 -7.82 8.06 -2.61
N GLY A 209 -7.87 8.05 -1.29
CA GLY A 209 -6.90 8.74 -0.42
C GLY A 209 -5.48 8.27 -0.68
N MET A 210 -5.27 6.95 -0.73
CA MET A 210 -3.96 6.39 -1.06
C MET A 210 -3.56 6.71 -2.51
N THR A 211 -4.48 6.60 -3.46
CA THR A 211 -4.22 6.88 -4.88
C THR A 211 -3.79 8.33 -5.10
N PHE A 212 -4.61 9.29 -4.68
CA PHE A 212 -4.36 10.71 -4.92
C PHE A 212 -3.15 11.23 -4.13
N SER A 213 -2.91 10.70 -2.92
CA SER A 213 -1.71 11.05 -2.15
C SER A 213 -0.42 10.59 -2.86
N ASN A 214 -0.42 9.41 -3.48
CA ASN A 214 0.76 8.93 -4.21
C ASN A 214 0.97 9.70 -5.51
N CYS A 215 -0.10 10.00 -6.26
CA CYS A 215 -0.01 10.89 -7.41
C CYS A 215 0.53 12.28 -7.03
N MET A 216 0.03 12.86 -5.94
CA MET A 216 0.48 14.14 -5.40
C MET A 216 1.97 14.12 -5.07
N ASN A 217 2.46 13.10 -4.35
CA ASN A 217 3.88 13.01 -3.98
C ASN A 217 4.79 12.86 -5.21
N ALA A 218 4.40 11.99 -6.16
CA ALA A 218 5.14 11.81 -7.41
C ALA A 218 5.20 13.11 -8.23
N LEU A 219 4.06 13.80 -8.39
CA LEU A 219 4.00 15.06 -9.12
C LEU A 219 4.78 16.18 -8.40
N SER A 220 4.71 16.26 -7.06
CA SER A 220 5.46 17.24 -6.27
C SER A 220 6.97 17.13 -6.52
N LEU A 221 7.48 15.89 -6.51
CA LEU A 221 8.90 15.60 -6.73
C LEU A 221 9.30 15.84 -8.18
N ALA A 222 8.47 15.45 -9.15
CA ALA A 222 8.73 15.74 -10.55
C ALA A 222 8.78 17.25 -10.83
N ILE A 223 7.85 18.03 -10.28
CA ILE A 223 7.81 19.49 -10.42
C ILE A 223 9.07 20.12 -9.80
N GLU A 224 9.44 19.72 -8.59
CA GLU A 224 10.64 20.23 -7.91
C GLU A 224 11.90 19.99 -8.75
N ARG A 225 12.03 18.81 -9.36
CA ARG A 225 13.19 18.50 -10.22
C ARG A 225 13.17 19.24 -11.55
N LEU A 226 12.00 19.50 -12.12
CA LEU A 226 11.88 20.29 -13.33
C LEU A 226 12.16 21.77 -13.08
N ASP A 227 11.74 22.30 -11.94
CA ASP A 227 11.95 23.72 -11.59
C ASP A 227 13.39 24.00 -11.12
N GLY A 228 14.05 23.03 -10.48
CA GLY A 228 15.43 23.19 -9.98
C GLY A 228 16.52 23.19 -11.06
N SER A 229 16.26 22.65 -12.26
CA SER A 229 17.23 22.60 -13.37
C SER A 229 17.19 23.87 -14.20
N LYS A 230 17.89 24.92 -13.76
CA LYS A 230 17.88 26.26 -14.40
C LYS A 230 18.73 26.40 -15.66
N GLU A 231 19.62 25.46 -15.96
CA GLU A 231 20.60 25.59 -17.06
C GLU A 231 20.43 24.58 -18.21
N THR A 232 19.48 23.67 -18.12
CA THR A 232 19.14 22.73 -19.20
C THR A 232 17.67 22.43 -19.05
N ASN A 233 16.89 22.50 -20.13
CA ASN A 233 15.49 22.02 -20.18
C ASN A 233 15.41 20.73 -19.35
N GLY A 234 14.90 20.82 -18.12
CA GLY A 234 15.14 19.78 -17.11
C GLY A 234 14.77 18.43 -17.69
N ASP A 235 15.71 17.48 -17.67
CA ASP A 235 15.54 16.18 -18.33
C ASP A 235 14.25 15.53 -17.80
N PRO A 236 13.17 15.48 -18.62
CA PRO A 236 11.88 14.98 -18.16
C PRO A 236 11.96 13.50 -17.77
N GLU A 237 12.87 12.74 -18.39
CA GLU A 237 13.07 11.34 -18.08
C GLU A 237 13.75 11.19 -16.72
N HIS A 238 14.76 12.03 -16.43
CA HIS A 238 15.37 12.09 -15.11
C HIS A 238 14.36 12.51 -14.03
N ALA A 239 13.53 13.53 -14.29
CA ALA A 239 12.52 13.99 -13.34
C ALA A 239 11.49 12.90 -13.03
N VAL A 240 11.00 12.18 -14.04
CA VAL A 240 10.10 11.02 -13.85
C VAL A 240 10.78 9.90 -13.09
N ARG A 241 12.04 9.57 -13.42
CA ARG A 241 12.80 8.51 -12.74
C ARG A 241 12.95 8.82 -11.26
N VAL A 242 13.33 10.06 -10.92
CA VAL A 242 13.45 10.51 -9.53
C VAL A 242 12.10 10.46 -8.81
N ALA A 243 11.04 10.95 -9.46
CA ALA A 243 9.70 10.98 -8.89
C ALA A 243 9.16 9.58 -8.54
N LEU A 244 9.58 8.55 -9.28
CA LEU A 244 9.16 7.17 -9.05
C LEU A 244 9.98 6.41 -7.99
N ILE A 245 11.15 6.92 -7.57
CA ILE A 245 12.01 6.24 -6.58
C ILE A 245 11.23 5.81 -5.32
N PRO A 246 10.46 6.70 -4.64
CA PRO A 246 9.77 6.32 -3.40
C PRO A 246 8.72 5.22 -3.60
N ILE A 247 8.06 5.23 -4.76
CA ILE A 247 7.01 4.26 -5.09
C ILE A 247 7.64 2.90 -5.39
N THR A 248 8.69 2.88 -6.21
CA THR A 248 9.44 1.66 -6.51
C THR A 248 10.06 1.07 -5.24
N ASN A 249 10.62 1.90 -4.36
CA ASN A 249 11.13 1.44 -3.06
C ASN A 249 10.02 0.85 -2.19
N SER A 250 8.81 1.41 -2.24
CA SER A 250 7.65 0.85 -1.53
C SER A 250 7.25 -0.53 -2.07
N LEU A 251 7.34 -0.74 -3.38
CA LEU A 251 7.09 -2.05 -3.99
C LEU A 251 8.10 -3.11 -3.54
N TYR A 252 9.37 -2.75 -3.38
CA TYR A 252 10.40 -3.67 -2.87
C TYR A 252 10.26 -3.94 -1.36
N ALA A 253 9.85 -2.94 -0.58
CA ALA A 253 9.78 -3.05 0.87
C ALA A 253 8.53 -3.77 1.38
N VAL A 254 7.42 -3.72 0.62
CA VAL A 254 6.14 -4.26 1.06
C VAL A 254 6.20 -5.78 1.22
N GLY A 255 5.77 -6.27 2.37
CA GLY A 255 5.79 -7.71 2.70
C GLY A 255 7.13 -8.23 3.23
N VAL A 256 8.20 -7.44 3.23
CA VAL A 256 9.49 -7.80 3.86
C VAL A 256 9.76 -6.92 5.08
N VAL A 257 9.78 -5.59 4.89
CA VAL A 257 10.12 -4.62 5.93
C VAL A 257 8.89 -3.84 6.39
N SER A 258 7.95 -3.61 5.48
CA SER A 258 6.73 -2.85 5.75
C SER A 258 5.49 -3.74 5.60
N ILE A 259 4.64 -3.77 6.63
CA ILE A 259 3.28 -4.30 6.54
C ILE A 259 2.32 -3.11 6.47
N PRO A 260 1.67 -2.87 5.32
CA PRO A 260 0.83 -1.70 5.11
C PRO A 260 -0.32 -1.62 6.12
N GLY A 261 -0.66 -0.39 6.51
CA GLY A 261 -1.64 -0.14 7.58
C GLY A 261 -3.03 -0.74 7.32
N MET A 262 -3.53 -0.71 6.07
CA MET A 262 -4.81 -1.35 5.73
C MET A 262 -4.75 -2.87 5.90
N MET A 263 -3.65 -3.51 5.47
CA MET A 263 -3.46 -4.95 5.63
C MET A 263 -3.38 -5.33 7.11
N THR A 264 -2.57 -4.63 7.91
CA THR A 264 -2.49 -4.83 9.36
C THR A 264 -3.86 -4.60 10.02
N GLY A 265 -4.59 -3.55 9.61
CA GLY A 265 -5.93 -3.27 10.12
C GLY A 265 -6.93 -4.40 9.83
N GLN A 266 -6.94 -4.95 8.62
CA GLN A 266 -7.78 -6.09 8.26
C GLN A 266 -7.42 -7.34 9.07
N VAL A 267 -6.13 -7.63 9.25
CA VAL A 267 -5.66 -8.77 10.04
C VAL A 267 -6.03 -8.62 11.52
N LEU A 268 -5.87 -7.43 12.10
CA LEU A 268 -6.28 -7.13 13.48
C LEU A 268 -7.81 -7.21 13.66
N ALA A 269 -8.57 -6.90 12.60
CA ALA A 269 -10.02 -7.07 12.55
C ALA A 269 -10.46 -8.53 12.31
N GLY A 270 -9.52 -9.48 12.23
CA GLY A 270 -9.81 -10.91 12.10
C GLY A 270 -9.97 -11.43 10.66
N VAL A 271 -9.69 -10.61 9.64
CA VAL A 271 -9.63 -11.08 8.25
C VAL A 271 -8.43 -11.98 8.06
N SER A 272 -8.57 -13.05 7.26
CA SER A 272 -7.45 -13.97 7.02
C SER A 272 -6.28 -13.24 6.33
N PRO A 273 -5.02 -13.47 6.77
CA PRO A 273 -3.86 -12.78 6.20
C PRO A 273 -3.71 -12.96 4.69
N LEU A 274 -4.13 -14.13 4.16
CA LEU A 274 -4.07 -14.41 2.73
C LEU A 274 -5.04 -13.55 1.92
N ILE A 275 -6.23 -13.24 2.46
CA ILE A 275 -7.17 -12.33 1.82
C ILE A 275 -6.61 -10.91 1.86
N ALA A 276 -6.13 -10.47 3.02
CA ALA A 276 -5.54 -9.14 3.18
C ALA A 276 -4.33 -8.93 2.23
N ALA A 277 -3.50 -9.96 2.03
CA ALA A 277 -2.39 -9.93 1.07
C ALA A 277 -2.86 -9.70 -0.39
N ARG A 278 -3.96 -10.30 -0.82
CA ARG A 278 -4.51 -10.11 -2.18
C ARG A 278 -4.96 -8.67 -2.41
N TYR A 279 -5.67 -8.09 -1.44
CA TYR A 279 -6.02 -6.66 -1.47
C TYR A 279 -4.78 -5.78 -1.48
N GLN A 280 -3.74 -6.15 -0.72
CA GLN A 280 -2.52 -5.38 -0.65
C GLN A 280 -1.74 -5.37 -1.96
N ILE A 281 -1.65 -6.51 -2.66
CA ILE A 281 -1.04 -6.61 -3.99
C ILE A 281 -1.79 -5.70 -4.97
N MET A 282 -3.12 -5.76 -4.98
CA MET A 282 -3.95 -4.89 -5.82
C MET A 282 -3.70 -3.40 -5.53
N ILE A 283 -3.61 -3.00 -4.25
CA ILE A 283 -3.35 -1.61 -3.85
C ILE A 283 -1.96 -1.15 -4.32
N MET A 284 -0.96 -2.01 -4.28
CA MET A 284 0.39 -1.69 -4.75
C MET A 284 0.40 -1.46 -6.27
N CYS A 285 -0.32 -2.27 -7.04
CA CYS A 285 -0.54 -2.03 -8.47
C CYS A 285 -1.29 -0.72 -8.72
N LEU A 286 -2.37 -0.45 -7.96
CA LEU A 286 -3.14 0.79 -8.05
C LEU A 286 -2.25 2.02 -7.84
N ILE A 287 -1.43 2.02 -6.79
CA ILE A 287 -0.52 3.13 -6.46
C ILE A 287 0.53 3.33 -7.55
N PHE A 288 1.18 2.26 -8.00
CA PHE A 288 2.21 2.35 -9.03
C PHE A 288 1.66 2.86 -10.37
N SER A 289 0.56 2.26 -10.85
CA SER A 289 -0.08 2.65 -12.11
C SER A 289 -0.62 4.08 -12.05
N SER A 290 -1.34 4.45 -10.97
CA SER A 290 -1.93 5.79 -10.85
C SER A 290 -0.88 6.90 -10.84
N ALA A 291 0.21 6.73 -10.09
CA ALA A 291 1.29 7.71 -10.03
C ALA A 291 2.06 7.77 -11.36
N GLY A 292 2.39 6.61 -11.95
CA GLY A 292 3.06 6.53 -13.24
C GLY A 292 2.26 7.18 -14.36
N LEU A 293 0.97 6.86 -14.49
CA LEU A 293 0.08 7.49 -15.49
C LEU A 293 -0.05 9.00 -15.26
N SER A 294 -0.20 9.44 -14.01
CA SER A 294 -0.30 10.87 -13.69
C SER A 294 0.97 11.63 -14.11
N LEU A 295 2.15 11.07 -13.87
CA LEU A 295 3.42 11.63 -14.33
C LEU A 295 3.48 11.72 -15.86
N LEU A 296 3.14 10.65 -16.57
CA LEU A 296 3.17 10.63 -18.04
C LEU A 296 2.23 11.69 -18.64
N ILE A 297 1.03 11.81 -18.10
CA ILE A 297 0.05 12.80 -18.55
C ILE A 297 0.54 14.22 -18.25
N PHE A 298 1.11 14.44 -17.06
CA PHE A 298 1.69 15.74 -16.68
C PHE A 298 2.80 16.16 -17.63
N MET A 299 3.75 15.26 -17.92
CA MET A 299 4.85 15.53 -18.84
C MET A 299 4.36 15.83 -20.27
N ARG A 300 3.33 15.12 -20.74
CA ARG A 300 2.72 15.41 -22.05
C ARG A 300 2.07 16.79 -22.08
N LEU A 301 1.30 17.15 -21.05
CA LEU A 301 0.65 18.45 -20.97
C LEU A 301 1.66 19.61 -20.91
N GLN A 302 2.77 19.42 -20.18
CA GLN A 302 3.83 20.43 -20.08
C GLN A 302 4.53 20.67 -21.42
N ARG A 303 4.86 19.60 -22.17
CA ARG A 303 5.49 19.70 -23.50
C ARG A 303 4.64 20.49 -24.50
N HIS A 304 3.32 20.33 -24.47
CA HIS A 304 2.43 21.10 -25.36
C HIS A 304 2.39 22.60 -25.03
N THR A 305 2.58 22.97 -23.76
CA THR A 305 2.60 24.38 -23.35
C THR A 305 3.93 25.08 -23.54
N ALA A 306 5.04 24.35 -23.68
CA ALA A 306 6.36 24.94 -23.94
C ALA A 306 6.56 25.35 -25.42
N LYS A 307 5.88 24.67 -26.36
CA LYS A 307 6.01 24.91 -27.81
C LYS A 307 5.50 26.26 -28.39
N PRO A 308 4.54 27.02 -27.81
CA PRO A 308 3.99 28.19 -28.50
C PRO A 308 4.93 29.39 -28.65
N ALA A 309 6.01 29.49 -27.87
CA ALA A 309 6.87 30.68 -27.85
C ALA A 309 8.05 30.63 -28.85
N GLU A 310 8.47 29.43 -29.27
CA GLU A 310 9.64 29.26 -30.15
C GLU A 310 9.29 29.44 -31.65
N GLN A 311 8.02 29.39 -32.00
CA GLN A 311 7.52 29.54 -33.37
C GLN A 311 7.12 30.98 -33.74
N ALA A 312 7.17 31.93 -32.80
CA ALA A 312 6.85 33.34 -33.06
C ALA A 312 8.08 34.21 -33.39
N THR A 313 9.28 33.61 -33.43
CA THR A 313 10.57 34.28 -33.71
C THR A 313 11.33 33.67 -34.89
N ALA A 314 10.68 32.85 -35.72
CA ALA A 314 11.24 32.29 -36.95
C ALA A 314 10.60 32.92 -38.19
#